data_AF-A0ABD3DNZ4-F1
#
_entry.id   AF-A0ABD3DNZ4-F1
#
_cell.length_a   1.000
_cell.length_b   1.000
_cell.length_c   1.000
_cell.angle_alpha   90.00
_cell.angle_beta   90.00
_cell.angle_gamma   90.00
#
_symmetry.space_group_name_H-M   'P 1'
#
loop_
_entity.id
_entity.type
_entity.pdbx_description
1 polymer ?
#
loop_
_entity_poly.entity_id
_entity_poly.type
_entity_poly.pdbx_seq_one_letter_code
_entity_poly.pdbx_strand_id
1 'polypeptide(L)'
;MKLLHDEDKIITTIMDDKAMVEIFEASHLAFEDEYCLLNKSKSLTDEAKNLNSSKCPSHWSVSWFNAKKHINAHDELSTLHRLASLSFNMVQAHHQQDLKEILK
;
A
#
# COMPACT_ATOMS: atom_id res chain seq x y z
N MET A 1 -17.90 2.83 -16.28
CA MET A 1 -17.95 3.81 -15.19
C MET A 1 -16.98 4.95 -15.57
N LYS A 2 -17.48 6.14 -15.88
CA LYS A 2 -16.63 7.32 -16.12
C LYS A 2 -16.52 8.06 -14.79
N LEU A 3 -15.30 8.18 -14.26
CA LEU A 3 -14.99 8.91 -13.02
C LEU A 3 -14.80 10.41 -13.24
N LEU A 4 -15.10 10.90 -14.44
CA LEU A 4 -14.89 12.27 -14.89
C LEU A 4 -16.23 12.96 -15.13
N HIS A 5 -16.40 14.15 -14.57
CA HIS A 5 -17.37 15.14 -15.05
C HIS A 5 -16.68 16.09 -16.05
N ASP A 6 -17.46 16.78 -16.88
CA ASP A 6 -17.02 17.71 -17.95
C ASP A 6 -16.06 18.84 -17.50
N GLU A 7 -15.79 18.99 -16.19
CA GLU A 7 -14.89 20.02 -15.64
C GLU A 7 -13.64 19.45 -14.96
N ASP A 8 -13.17 18.25 -15.35
CA ASP A 8 -11.94 17.63 -14.82
C ASP A 8 -11.92 17.35 -13.29
N LYS A 9 -13.03 17.64 -12.59
CA LYS A 9 -13.17 17.46 -11.14
C LYS A 9 -13.71 16.07 -10.81
N ILE A 10 -12.96 15.31 -9.99
CA ILE A 10 -13.39 14.02 -9.45
C ILE A 10 -14.54 14.27 -8.47
N ILE A 11 -15.57 13.44 -8.51
CA ILE A 11 -16.63 13.47 -7.51
C ILE A 11 -16.10 12.80 -6.23
N THR A 12 -15.28 13.53 -5.46
CA THR A 12 -14.78 13.03 -4.17
C THR A 12 -15.92 12.74 -3.19
N THR A 13 -17.05 13.44 -3.34
CA THR A 13 -18.26 13.28 -2.52
C THR A 13 -19.00 11.93 -2.71
N ILE A 14 -18.68 11.13 -3.74
CA ILE A 14 -19.37 9.86 -4.03
C ILE A 14 -18.48 8.63 -3.79
N MET A 15 -17.18 8.81 -3.55
CA MET A 15 -16.25 7.70 -3.44
C MET A 15 -16.16 7.15 -2.01
N ASP A 16 -16.23 5.82 -1.88
CA ASP A 16 -15.91 5.07 -0.67
C ASP A 16 -14.45 5.29 -0.25
N ASP A 17 -14.18 5.31 1.05
CA ASP A 17 -12.84 5.35 1.66
C ASP A 17 -11.91 4.32 1.02
N LYS A 18 -12.41 3.11 0.74
CA LYS A 18 -11.63 2.07 0.06
C LYS A 18 -11.20 2.51 -1.34
N ALA A 19 -12.11 3.10 -2.11
CA ALA A 19 -11.81 3.58 -3.46
C ALA A 19 -10.80 4.74 -3.42
N MET A 20 -10.87 5.60 -2.41
CA MET A 20 -9.88 6.67 -2.20
C MET A 20 -8.48 6.13 -1.93
N VAL A 21 -8.37 5.10 -1.08
CA VAL A 21 -7.10 4.42 -0.79
C VAL A 21 -6.54 3.74 -2.05
N GLU A 22 -7.36 3.06 -2.83
CA GLU A 22 -6.94 2.38 -4.06
C GLU A 22 -6.43 3.36 -5.13
N ILE A 23 -7.12 4.48 -5.34
CA ILE A 23 -6.66 5.53 -6.28
C ILE A 23 -5.36 6.16 -5.77
N PHE A 24 -5.24 6.42 -4.48
CA PHE A 24 -4.01 6.92 -3.88
C PHE A 24 -2.84 5.97 -4.17
N GLU A 25 -2.98 4.67 -3.93
CA GLU A 25 -1.91 3.69 -4.19
C GLU A 25 -1.56 3.60 -5.68
N ALA A 26 -2.58 3.51 -6.55
CA ALA A 26 -2.37 3.41 -8.00
C ALA A 26 -1.67 4.64 -8.58
N SER A 27 -1.97 5.83 -8.06
CA SER A 27 -1.43 7.06 -8.60
C SER A 27 0.06 7.25 -8.43
N HIS A 28 0.66 6.63 -7.42
CA HIS A 28 2.09 6.76 -7.20
C HIS A 28 2.90 5.79 -8.08
N LEU A 29 2.23 4.91 -8.82
CA LEU A 29 2.84 4.08 -9.87
C LEU A 29 2.85 4.79 -11.24
N ALA A 30 2.33 6.02 -11.33
CA ALA A 30 2.19 6.73 -12.58
C ALA A 30 3.54 7.20 -13.17
N PHE A 31 3.62 7.20 -14.50
CA PHE A 31 4.76 7.74 -15.25
C PHE A 31 4.62 9.26 -15.50
N GLU A 32 5.70 9.90 -15.96
CA GLU A 32 5.74 11.36 -16.16
C GLU A 32 4.76 11.85 -17.24
N ASP A 33 4.50 11.02 -18.26
CA ASP A 33 3.52 11.25 -19.32
C ASP A 33 2.06 11.03 -18.87
N GLU A 34 1.85 10.42 -17.70
CA GLU A 34 0.55 10.24 -17.05
C GLU A 34 0.20 11.43 -16.13
N TYR A 35 0.51 12.65 -16.58
CA TYR A 35 0.36 13.91 -15.84
C TYR A 35 -1.04 14.11 -15.23
N CYS A 36 -2.08 13.61 -15.92
CA CYS A 36 -3.47 13.64 -15.45
C CYS A 36 -3.67 12.80 -14.18
N LEU A 37 -3.06 11.61 -14.10
CA LEU A 37 -3.12 10.75 -12.91
C LEU A 37 -2.29 11.34 -11.76
N LEU A 38 -1.13 11.90 -12.09
CA LEU A 38 -0.17 12.45 -11.12
C LEU A 38 -0.66 13.72 -10.41
N ASN A 39 -1.31 14.65 -11.13
CA ASN A 39 -1.87 15.86 -10.51
C ASN A 39 -3.21 15.62 -9.81
N LYS A 40 -4.03 14.69 -10.33
CA LYS A 40 -5.33 14.36 -9.72
C LYS A 40 -5.17 13.59 -8.42
N SER A 41 -4.10 12.80 -8.27
CA SER A 41 -3.84 12.14 -7.00
C SER A 41 -3.32 13.10 -5.94
N LYS A 42 -2.46 14.05 -6.30
CA LYS A 42 -1.96 15.09 -5.37
C LYS A 42 -3.09 15.82 -4.65
N SER A 43 -4.21 16.11 -5.33
CA SER A 43 -5.40 16.69 -4.69
C SER A 43 -6.18 15.72 -3.79
N LEU A 44 -6.20 14.43 -4.11
CA LEU A 44 -6.77 13.37 -3.25
C LEU A 44 -5.87 13.00 -2.08
N THR A 45 -4.58 13.34 -2.17
CA THR A 45 -3.53 12.83 -1.29
C THR A 45 -3.75 13.28 0.15
N ASP A 46 -4.24 14.50 0.38
CA ASP A 46 -4.38 15.01 1.75
C ASP A 46 -5.59 14.40 2.49
N GLU A 47 -6.68 14.09 1.79
CA GLU A 47 -7.82 13.35 2.35
C GLU A 47 -7.51 11.85 2.49
N ALA A 48 -6.91 11.24 1.47
CA ALA A 48 -6.53 9.84 1.49
C ALA A 48 -5.40 9.53 2.49
N LYS A 49 -4.47 10.47 2.76
CA LYS A 49 -3.46 10.34 3.82
C LYS A 49 -4.07 10.29 5.22
N ASN A 50 -5.21 10.94 5.44
CA ASN A 50 -5.91 10.88 6.73
C ASN A 50 -6.66 9.56 6.91
N LEU A 51 -7.13 8.95 5.81
CA LEU A 51 -7.79 7.64 5.79
C LEU A 51 -6.79 6.48 5.84
N ASN A 52 -5.64 6.62 5.17
CA ASN A 52 -4.56 5.65 5.21
C ASN A 52 -3.75 5.80 6.51
N SER A 53 -3.75 4.76 7.35
CA SER A 53 -2.85 4.67 8.52
C SER A 53 -1.35 4.82 8.18
N SER A 54 -0.99 4.67 6.90
CA SER A 54 0.36 4.84 6.39
C SER A 54 0.50 6.20 5.69
N LYS A 55 1.40 7.05 6.19
CA LYS A 55 1.79 8.30 5.52
C LYS A 55 2.56 8.06 4.20
N CYS A 56 2.92 6.81 3.90
CA CYS A 56 3.69 6.39 2.75
C CYS A 56 2.91 5.36 1.92
N PRO A 57 2.82 5.52 0.59
CA PRO A 57 2.28 4.52 -0.31
C PRO A 57 2.99 3.16 -0.22
N SER A 58 2.26 2.07 -0.44
CA SER A 58 2.76 0.71 -0.31
C SER A 58 3.87 0.35 -1.31
N HIS A 59 3.88 0.97 -2.50
CA HIS A 59 4.91 0.74 -3.51
C HIS A 59 6.27 1.40 -3.17
N TRP A 60 6.31 2.36 -2.25
CA TRP A 60 7.55 2.97 -1.73
C TRP A 60 8.05 2.30 -0.46
N SER A 61 7.21 1.57 0.25
CA SER A 61 7.64 0.84 1.44
C SER A 61 8.26 -0.51 1.09
N VAL A 62 9.21 -0.94 1.91
CA VAL A 62 9.87 -2.24 1.75
C VAL A 62 8.83 -3.35 1.87
N SER A 63 8.75 -4.24 0.87
CA SER A 63 7.74 -5.30 0.82
C SER A 63 7.73 -6.17 2.08
N TRP A 64 8.91 -6.42 2.66
CA TRP A 64 9.06 -7.15 3.92
C TRP A 64 8.35 -6.48 5.10
N PHE A 65 8.43 -5.15 5.20
CA PHE A 65 7.74 -4.38 6.23
C PHE A 65 6.21 -4.45 6.04
N ASN A 66 5.74 -4.32 4.80
CA ASN A 66 4.31 -4.44 4.48
C ASN A 66 3.79 -5.83 4.84
N ALA A 67 4.51 -6.89 4.45
CA ALA A 67 4.13 -8.27 4.76
C ALA A 67 3.95 -8.48 6.28
N LYS A 68 4.90 -8.01 7.09
CA LYS A 68 4.80 -8.08 8.55
C LYS A 68 3.59 -7.31 9.09
N LYS A 69 3.35 -6.09 8.58
CA LYS A 69 2.19 -5.27 8.97
C LYS A 69 0.88 -5.99 8.65
N HIS A 70 0.77 -6.58 7.46
CA HIS A 70 -0.43 -7.32 7.04
C HIS A 70 -0.64 -8.58 7.88
N ILE A 71 0.41 -9.36 8.16
CA ILE A 71 0.32 -10.51 9.06
C ILE A 71 -0.24 -10.09 10.42
N ASN A 72 0.28 -9.02 11.02
CA ASN A 72 -0.18 -8.58 12.35
C ASN A 72 -1.59 -7.98 12.37
N ALA A 73 -2.12 -7.53 11.23
CA ALA A 73 -3.41 -6.85 11.15
C ALA A 73 -4.61 -7.80 10.92
N HIS A 74 -4.35 -9.04 10.47
CA HIS A 74 -5.40 -10.01 10.16
C HIS A 74 -5.53 -11.06 11.27
N ASP A 75 -6.76 -11.50 11.55
CA ASP A 75 -7.04 -12.58 12.51
C ASP A 75 -6.40 -13.91 12.10
N GLU A 76 -5.86 -14.63 13.09
CA GLU A 76 -5.05 -15.85 12.94
C GLU A 76 -5.79 -17.06 12.34
N LEU A 77 -7.09 -16.92 12.04
CA LEU A 77 -7.99 -18.04 11.74
C LEU A 77 -7.94 -18.53 10.29
N SER A 78 -7.32 -17.79 9.36
CA SER A 78 -7.25 -18.24 7.96
C SER A 78 -6.01 -19.09 7.66
N THR A 79 -6.19 -20.12 6.83
CA THR A 79 -5.07 -20.94 6.31
C THR A 79 -4.01 -20.08 5.62
N LEU A 80 -4.44 -19.04 4.90
CA LEU A 80 -3.54 -18.10 4.23
C LEU A 80 -2.70 -17.30 5.23
N HIS A 81 -3.31 -16.82 6.32
CA HIS A 81 -2.56 -16.12 7.38
C HIS A 81 -1.51 -17.04 8.00
N ARG A 82 -1.88 -18.28 8.35
CA ARG A 82 -0.93 -19.27 8.90
C ARG A 82 0.23 -19.55 7.94
N LEU A 83 -0.05 -19.68 6.65
CA LEU A 83 0.96 -19.86 5.62
C LEU A 83 1.88 -18.64 5.50
N ALA A 84 1.31 -17.43 5.49
CA ALA A 84 2.05 -16.18 5.44
C ALA A 84 3.00 -16.07 6.65
N SER A 85 2.51 -16.29 7.87
CA SER A 85 3.32 -16.28 9.09
C SER A 85 4.46 -17.30 9.07
N LEU A 86 4.19 -18.53 8.59
CA LEU A 86 5.22 -19.55 8.47
C LEU A 86 6.31 -19.16 7.46
N SER A 87 5.91 -18.71 6.27
CA SER A 87 6.85 -18.30 5.21
C SER A 87 7.72 -17.11 5.64
N PHE A 88 7.11 -16.14 6.32
CA PHE A 88 7.81 -14.99 6.88
C PHE A 88 8.84 -15.42 7.92
N ASN A 89 8.49 -16.31 8.84
CA ASN A 89 9.42 -16.78 9.86
C ASN A 89 10.60 -17.58 9.27
N MET A 90 10.37 -18.37 8.22
CA MET A 90 11.44 -19.11 7.54
C MET A 90 12.49 -18.17 6.91
N VAL A 91 12.03 -17.16 6.16
CA VAL A 91 12.93 -16.16 5.56
C VAL A 91 13.60 -15.31 6.64
N GLN A 92 12.89 -14.95 7.71
CA GLN A 92 13.47 -14.21 8.84
C GLN A 92 14.61 -15.00 9.52
N ALA A 93 14.43 -16.31 9.72
CA ALA A 93 15.45 -17.16 10.33
C ALA A 93 16.73 -17.21 9.46
N HIS A 94 16.56 -17.26 8.14
CA HIS A 94 17.69 -17.19 7.21
C HIS A 94 18.43 -15.85 7.31
N HIS A 95 17.71 -14.72 7.24
CA HIS A 95 18.33 -13.40 7.42
C HIS A 95 19.05 -13.26 8.77
N GLN A 96 18.51 -13.83 9.85
CA GLN A 96 19.17 -13.82 11.16
C GLN A 96 20.46 -14.64 11.17
N GLN A 97 20.53 -15.73 10.41
CA GLN A 97 21.75 -16.49 10.23
C GLN A 97 22.79 -15.67 9.44
N ASP A 98 22.39 -15.08 8.33
CA ASP A 98 23.27 -14.24 7.50
C ASP A 98 23.85 -13.08 8.32
N LEU A 99 23.02 -12.43 9.14
CA LEU A 99 23.46 -11.37 10.04
C LEU A 99 24.51 -11.86 11.05
N LYS A 100 24.36 -13.07 11.61
CA LYS A 100 25.37 -13.63 12.52
C LYS A 100 26.69 -13.89 11.82
N GLU A 101 26.65 -14.30 10.55
CA GLU A 101 27.85 -14.55 9.75
C GLU A 101 28.56 -13.23 9.38
N ILE A 102 27.81 -12.18 9.04
CA ILE A 102 28.35 -10.85 8.73
C ILE A 102 28.95 -10.15 9.96
N LEU A 103 28.34 -10.36 11.14
CA LEU A 103 28.77 -9.72 12.39
C LEU A 103 29.93 -10.48 13.09
N LYS A 104 30.40 -11.57 12.51
CA LYS A 104 31.50 -12.40 13.03
C LYS A 104 32.84 -11.92 12.49
#